data_AF-Q55CE8-F1
#
_entry.id   AF-Q55CE8-F1
#
_cell.length_a   1.000
_cell.length_b   1.000
_cell.length_c   1.000
_cell.angle_alpha   90.00
_cell.angle_beta   90.00
_cell.angle_gamma   90.00
#
_symmetry.space_group_name_H-M   'P 1'
#
loop_
_entity.id
_entity.type
_entity.pdbx_description
1 polymer ?
#
loop_
_entity_poly.entity_id
_entity_poly.type
_entity_poly.pdbx_seq_one_letter_code
_entity_poly.pdbx_strand_id
1 'polypeptide(L)'
;MDNAEKEKILAKLNKINSIIEERISITSDEIEKQKVLIEQDKNNLKSLTQEIVYNEQESIQIGKEKDKLLEELAHMESQMKDFQNEIVSNKNEIQHLIAQIEAQRPNETLNILNHIFNPIGALIGDLINSLINNIRELEIRIGYLVNELNQKSQALNQFQYKREEMDRVLSKVDHIKNDLEEKRYVLEKQLNWLGIQKTKDENLKLQLELLKSQCQLLIDDTNQGKELLDVGINLVLEIEEKLKSLFSSNNIPLYLI
;
A
#
# COMPACT_ATOMS: atom_id res chain seq x y z
N MET A 1 46.31 -58.82 11.17
CA MET A 1 45.83 -58.39 9.85
C MET A 1 46.98 -58.54 8.87
N ASP A 2 46.80 -59.26 7.77
CA ASP A 2 47.84 -59.32 6.73
C ASP A 2 47.95 -57.94 6.02
N ASN A 3 49.07 -57.69 5.34
CA ASN A 3 49.26 -56.40 4.66
C ASN A 3 48.19 -56.14 3.57
N ALA A 4 47.60 -57.18 2.99
CA ALA A 4 46.59 -57.05 1.94
C ALA A 4 45.23 -56.58 2.52
N GLU A 5 44.82 -57.09 3.67
CA GLU A 5 43.66 -56.64 4.43
C GLU A 5 43.82 -55.17 4.85
N LYS A 6 45.01 -54.78 5.30
CA LYS A 6 45.35 -53.39 5.63
C LYS A 6 45.13 -52.46 4.44
N GLU A 7 45.70 -52.81 3.29
CA GLU A 7 45.58 -52.04 2.06
C GLU A 7 44.13 -51.94 1.59
N LYS A 8 43.35 -53.01 1.71
CA LYS A 8 41.92 -53.02 1.37
C LYS A 8 41.09 -52.09 2.27
N ILE A 9 41.35 -52.07 3.57
CA ILE A 9 40.68 -51.16 4.51
C ILE A 9 41.06 -49.71 4.23
N LEU A 10 42.36 -49.42 4.04
CA LEU A 10 42.82 -48.09 3.69
C LEU A 10 42.22 -47.59 2.37
N ALA A 11 42.15 -48.45 1.35
CA ALA A 11 41.52 -48.10 0.07
C ALA A 11 40.04 -47.73 0.24
N LYS A 12 39.30 -48.49 1.06
CA LYS A 12 37.89 -48.22 1.35
C LYS A 12 37.69 -46.94 2.16
N LEU A 13 38.49 -46.73 3.21
CA LEU A 13 38.46 -45.51 4.02
C LEU A 13 38.81 -44.27 3.21
N ASN A 14 39.86 -44.33 2.37
CA ASN A 14 40.23 -43.22 1.49
C ASN A 14 39.12 -42.88 0.49
N LYS A 15 38.44 -43.90 -0.06
CA LYS A 15 37.28 -43.70 -0.94
C LYS A 15 36.11 -43.03 -0.19
N ILE A 16 35.78 -43.50 1.01
CA ILE A 16 34.74 -42.90 1.86
C ILE A 16 35.11 -41.45 2.20
N ASN A 17 36.35 -41.18 2.60
CA ASN A 17 36.83 -39.85 2.93
C ASN A 17 36.70 -38.90 1.72
N SER A 18 37.09 -39.35 0.53
CA SER A 18 36.95 -38.57 -0.71
C SER A 18 35.49 -38.22 -1.02
N ILE A 19 34.55 -39.16 -0.85
CA ILE A 19 33.11 -38.93 -1.05
C ILE A 19 32.60 -37.88 -0.04
N ILE A 20 33.02 -37.99 1.22
CA ILE A 20 32.63 -37.04 2.28
C ILE A 20 33.18 -35.65 1.97
N GLU A 21 34.45 -35.54 1.56
CA GLU A 21 35.08 -34.25 1.22
C GLU A 21 34.39 -33.55 0.05
N GLU A 22 34.12 -34.29 -1.03
CA GLU A 22 33.38 -33.77 -2.18
C GLU A 22 32.01 -33.24 -1.74
N ARG A 23 31.28 -34.02 -0.93
CA ARG A 23 29.95 -33.62 -0.48
C ARG A 23 29.99 -32.41 0.45
N ILE A 24 30.97 -32.31 1.36
CA ILE A 24 31.17 -31.14 2.22
C ILE A 24 31.40 -29.88 1.36
N SER A 25 32.18 -29.99 0.27
CA SER A 25 32.41 -28.87 -0.65
C SER A 25 31.11 -28.43 -1.31
N ILE A 26 30.35 -29.37 -1.90
CA ILE A 26 29.07 -29.08 -2.57
C ILE A 26 28.08 -28.44 -1.60
N THR A 27 27.93 -29.00 -0.39
CA THR A 27 27.03 -28.46 0.63
C THR A 27 27.48 -27.10 1.13
N SER A 28 28.80 -26.84 1.23
CA SER A 28 29.32 -25.52 1.59
C SER A 28 28.99 -24.46 0.54
N ASP A 29 29.11 -24.79 -0.75
CA ASP A 29 28.75 -23.89 -1.85
C ASP A 29 27.25 -23.58 -1.84
N GLU A 30 26.41 -24.57 -1.55
CA GLU A 30 24.95 -24.39 -1.47
C GLU A 30 24.55 -23.50 -0.30
N ILE A 31 25.15 -23.71 0.89
CA ILE A 31 24.95 -22.83 2.05
C ILE A 31 25.32 -21.38 1.73
N GLU A 32 26.41 -21.16 0.99
CA GLU A 32 26.85 -19.81 0.62
C GLU A 32 25.89 -19.15 -0.37
N LYS A 33 25.41 -19.88 -1.39
CA LYS A 33 24.34 -19.39 -2.28
C LYS A 33 23.08 -19.01 -1.52
N GLN A 34 22.65 -19.84 -0.57
CA GLN A 34 21.48 -19.57 0.25
C GLN A 34 21.66 -18.34 1.14
N LYS A 35 22.85 -18.11 1.71
CA LYS A 35 23.13 -16.88 2.47
C LYS A 35 22.99 -15.64 1.59
N VAL A 36 23.53 -15.68 0.37
CA VAL A 36 23.41 -14.58 -0.60
C VAL A 36 21.95 -14.31 -0.94
N LEU A 37 21.17 -15.35 -1.23
CA LEU A 37 19.73 -15.24 -1.52
C LEU A 37 18.95 -14.68 -0.32
N ILE A 38 19.22 -15.17 0.89
CA ILE A 38 18.60 -14.67 2.13
C ILE A 38 18.86 -13.17 2.31
N GLU A 39 20.10 -12.73 2.06
CA GLU A 39 20.45 -11.32 2.20
C GLU A 39 19.80 -10.46 1.11
N GLN A 40 19.71 -10.96 -0.13
CA GLN A 40 18.95 -10.31 -1.20
C GLN A 40 17.47 -10.17 -0.83
N ASP A 41 16.84 -11.24 -0.34
CA ASP A 41 15.43 -11.23 0.04
C ASP A 41 15.15 -10.31 1.23
N LYS A 42 16.07 -10.23 2.21
CA LYS A 42 15.96 -9.25 3.31
C LYS A 42 16.02 -7.80 2.81
N ASN A 43 16.92 -7.51 1.87
CA ASN A 43 17.03 -6.17 1.28
C ASN A 43 15.79 -5.82 0.45
N ASN A 44 15.26 -6.78 -0.31
CA ASN A 44 14.01 -6.63 -1.03
C ASN A 44 12.83 -6.38 -0.07
N LEU A 45 12.76 -7.10 1.05
CA LEU A 45 11.71 -6.92 2.06
C LEU A 45 11.77 -5.54 2.71
N LYS A 46 12.97 -5.03 2.95
CA LYS A 46 13.20 -3.67 3.45
C LYS A 46 12.71 -2.61 2.46
N SER A 47 13.06 -2.75 1.17
CA SER A 47 12.58 -1.85 0.11
C SER A 47 11.06 -1.88 0.01
N LEU A 48 10.48 -3.08 -0.03
CA LEU A 48 9.04 -3.26 -0.14
C LEU A 48 8.29 -2.69 1.08
N THR A 49 8.86 -2.81 2.27
CA THR A 49 8.29 -2.19 3.48
C THR A 49 8.28 -0.66 3.37
N GLN A 50 9.32 -0.06 2.78
CA GLN A 50 9.35 1.38 2.53
C GLN A 50 8.31 1.80 1.49
N GLU A 51 8.13 1.01 0.43
CA GLU A 51 7.09 1.24 -0.59
C GLU A 51 5.68 1.16 0.01
N ILE A 52 5.41 0.19 0.89
CA ILE A 52 4.13 0.07 1.61
C ILE A 52 3.89 1.33 2.46
N VAL A 53 4.87 1.75 3.25
CA VAL A 53 4.75 2.94 4.10
C VAL A 53 4.52 4.20 3.26
N TYR A 54 5.21 4.33 2.13
CA TYR A 54 5.02 5.45 1.21
C TYR A 54 3.60 5.46 0.64
N ASN A 55 3.10 4.31 0.16
CA ASN A 55 1.75 4.18 -0.37
C ASN A 55 0.67 4.46 0.69
N GLU A 56 0.89 4.04 1.95
CA GLU A 56 0.00 4.37 3.06
C GLU A 56 -0.02 5.89 3.36
N GLN A 57 1.14 6.55 3.34
CA GLN A 57 1.23 8.00 3.52
C GLN A 57 0.53 8.75 2.39
N GLU A 58 0.72 8.30 1.14
CA GLU A 58 0.05 8.86 -0.03
C GLU A 58 -1.47 8.71 0.08
N SER A 59 -1.96 7.51 0.45
CA SER A 59 -3.39 7.25 0.71
C SER A 59 -3.98 8.22 1.74
N ILE A 60 -3.29 8.39 2.88
CA ILE A 60 -3.71 9.30 3.95
C ILE A 60 -3.74 10.75 3.45
N GLN A 61 -2.74 11.18 2.70
CA GLN A 61 -2.65 12.54 2.18
C GLN A 61 -3.79 12.85 1.20
N ILE A 62 -4.05 11.94 0.25
CA ILE A 62 -5.16 12.07 -0.69
C ILE A 62 -6.51 12.05 0.05
N GLY A 63 -6.64 11.20 1.08
CA GLY A 63 -7.84 11.17 1.94
C GLY A 63 -8.11 12.51 2.60
N LYS A 64 -7.08 13.15 3.18
CA LYS A 64 -7.19 14.50 3.78
C LYS A 64 -7.56 15.57 2.75
N GLU A 65 -6.97 15.51 1.56
CA GLU A 65 -7.28 16.46 0.48
C GLU A 65 -8.72 16.30 0.00
N LYS A 66 -9.21 15.06 -0.07
CA LYS A 66 -10.61 14.75 -0.38
C LYS A 66 -11.55 15.26 0.71
N ASP A 67 -11.24 15.05 1.98
CA ASP A 67 -12.07 15.53 3.09
C ASP A 67 -12.17 17.06 3.09
N LYS A 68 -11.04 17.75 2.90
CA LYS A 68 -11.02 19.21 2.75
C LYS A 68 -11.86 19.67 1.55
N LEU A 69 -11.77 18.96 0.43
CA LEU A 69 -12.56 19.26 -0.76
C LEU A 69 -14.07 19.07 -0.51
N LEU A 70 -14.46 18.05 0.27
CA LEU A 70 -15.84 17.83 0.67
C LEU A 70 -16.36 18.92 1.62
N GLU A 71 -15.53 19.42 2.53
CA GLU A 71 -15.88 20.57 3.39
C GLU A 71 -16.10 21.84 2.56
N GLU A 72 -15.21 22.13 1.60
CA GLU A 72 -15.33 23.27 0.69
C GLU A 72 -16.60 23.17 -0.18
N LEU A 73 -16.91 21.96 -0.67
CA LEU A 73 -18.15 21.68 -1.41
C LEU A 73 -19.39 21.96 -0.56
N ALA A 74 -19.46 21.41 0.65
CA ALA A 74 -20.60 21.60 1.55
C ALA A 74 -20.81 23.08 1.90
N HIS A 75 -19.71 23.82 2.13
CA HIS A 75 -19.77 25.27 2.37
C HIS A 75 -20.33 26.03 1.16
N MET A 76 -19.87 25.69 -0.06
CA MET A 76 -20.33 26.32 -1.29
C MET A 76 -21.82 26.04 -1.55
N GLU A 77 -22.27 24.79 -1.36
CA GLU A 77 -23.69 24.40 -1.49
C GLU A 77 -24.57 25.17 -0.49
N SER A 78 -24.10 25.36 0.75
CA SER A 78 -24.80 26.18 1.75
C SER A 78 -24.95 27.63 1.29
N GLN A 79 -23.87 28.26 0.83
CA GLN A 79 -23.91 29.64 0.33
C GLN A 79 -24.84 29.80 -0.87
N MET A 80 -24.83 28.83 -1.79
CA MET A 80 -25.75 28.84 -2.93
C MET A 80 -27.21 28.77 -2.48
N LYS A 81 -27.51 27.95 -1.46
CA LYS A 81 -28.85 27.86 -0.88
C LYS A 81 -29.28 29.18 -0.22
N ASP A 82 -28.37 29.85 0.50
CA ASP A 82 -28.65 31.14 1.12
C ASP A 82 -28.95 32.21 0.06
N PHE A 83 -28.17 32.26 -1.03
CA PHE A 83 -28.43 33.16 -2.15
C PHE A 83 -29.77 32.87 -2.85
N GLN A 84 -30.12 31.59 -3.02
CA GLN A 84 -31.43 31.21 -3.56
C GLN A 84 -32.57 31.71 -2.67
N ASN A 85 -32.44 31.55 -1.34
CA ASN A 85 -33.43 32.04 -0.38
C ASN A 85 -33.55 33.57 -0.39
N GLU A 86 -32.43 34.30 -0.45
CA GLU A 86 -32.41 35.77 -0.53
C GLU A 86 -33.06 36.25 -1.84
N ILE A 87 -32.78 35.61 -2.97
CA ILE A 87 -33.43 35.91 -4.26
C ILE A 87 -34.95 35.71 -4.16
N VAL A 88 -35.41 34.62 -3.55
CA VAL A 88 -36.85 34.35 -3.36
C VAL A 88 -37.48 35.40 -2.46
N SER A 89 -36.83 35.76 -1.35
CA SER A 89 -37.30 36.80 -0.42
C SER A 89 -37.44 38.15 -1.13
N ASN A 90 -36.40 38.58 -1.85
CA ASN A 90 -36.40 39.86 -2.56
C ASN A 90 -37.47 39.89 -3.67
N LYS A 91 -37.70 38.77 -4.37
CA LYS A 91 -38.80 38.66 -5.35
C LYS A 91 -40.18 38.81 -4.71
N ASN A 92 -40.40 38.20 -3.54
CA ASN A 92 -41.65 38.34 -2.80
C ASN A 92 -41.86 39.78 -2.31
N GLU A 93 -40.78 40.43 -1.86
CA GLU A 93 -40.83 41.84 -1.44
C GLU A 93 -41.15 42.78 -2.60
N ILE A 94 -40.54 42.56 -3.78
CA ILE A 94 -40.92 43.29 -5.01
C ILE A 94 -42.41 43.13 -5.31
N GLN A 95 -42.95 41.90 -5.26
CA GLN A 95 -44.38 41.66 -5.48
C GLN A 95 -45.26 42.42 -4.48
N HIS A 96 -44.86 42.47 -3.21
CA HIS A 96 -45.57 43.22 -2.18
C HIS A 96 -45.51 44.74 -2.43
N LEU A 97 -44.36 45.29 -2.82
CA LEU A 97 -44.22 46.71 -3.17
C LEU A 97 -45.05 47.08 -4.41
N ILE A 98 -45.09 46.22 -5.42
CA ILE A 98 -45.95 46.40 -6.60
C ILE A 98 -47.43 46.48 -6.19
N ALA A 99 -47.89 45.57 -5.33
CA ALA A 99 -49.26 45.58 -4.82
C ALA A 99 -49.58 46.88 -4.03
N GLN A 100 -48.62 47.42 -3.27
CA GLN A 100 -48.79 48.71 -2.59
C GLN A 100 -48.92 49.89 -3.57
N ILE A 101 -48.10 49.91 -4.62
CA ILE A 101 -48.17 50.93 -5.68
C ILE A 101 -49.55 50.87 -6.36
N GLU A 102 -50.03 49.67 -6.68
CA GLU A 102 -51.35 49.46 -7.29
C GLU A 102 -52.50 49.94 -6.38
N ALA A 103 -52.41 49.68 -5.07
CA ALA A 103 -53.41 50.11 -4.09
C ALA A 103 -53.44 51.64 -3.87
N GLN A 104 -52.31 52.32 -4.06
CA GLN A 104 -52.20 53.78 -3.90
C GLN A 104 -52.47 54.55 -5.18
N ARG A 105 -52.50 53.87 -6.33
CA ARG A 105 -52.70 54.51 -7.64
C ARG A 105 -54.11 55.10 -7.70
N PRO A 106 -54.28 56.42 -7.86
CA PRO A 106 -55.61 57.00 -7.95
C PRO A 106 -56.31 56.50 -9.21
N ASN A 107 -57.57 56.04 -9.07
CA ASN A 107 -58.45 55.74 -10.20
C ASN A 107 -58.39 56.90 -11.21
N GLU A 108 -58.26 56.55 -12.49
CA GLU A 108 -57.71 57.30 -13.63
C GLU A 108 -58.39 58.63 -14.02
N THR A 109 -58.99 59.38 -13.10
CA THR A 109 -59.82 60.55 -13.41
C THR A 109 -59.39 61.88 -12.78
N LEU A 110 -58.31 61.94 -11.97
CA LEU A 110 -57.92 63.18 -11.25
C LEU A 110 -56.43 63.59 -11.28
N ASN A 111 -55.57 62.87 -12.01
CA ASN A 111 -54.12 62.83 -11.70
C ASN A 111 -53.27 64.06 -12.06
N ILE A 112 -53.67 64.96 -12.96
CA ILE A 112 -52.80 66.10 -13.30
C ILE A 112 -53.12 67.32 -12.43
N LEU A 113 -54.40 67.57 -12.15
CA LEU A 113 -54.84 68.73 -11.36
C LEU A 113 -54.71 68.52 -9.85
N ASN A 114 -54.89 67.29 -9.34
CA ASN A 114 -54.69 67.02 -7.92
C ASN A 114 -53.21 67.05 -7.51
N HIS A 115 -52.25 66.72 -8.37
CA HIS A 115 -50.83 66.84 -8.01
C HIS A 115 -50.35 68.30 -7.94
N ILE A 116 -50.99 69.22 -8.69
CA ILE A 116 -50.61 70.64 -8.71
C ILE A 116 -51.28 71.42 -7.56
N PHE A 117 -52.53 71.08 -7.20
CA PHE A 117 -53.32 71.87 -6.25
C PHE A 117 -53.62 71.19 -4.91
N ASN A 118 -53.24 69.91 -4.73
CA ASN A 118 -53.52 69.18 -3.49
C ASN A 118 -52.22 68.62 -2.87
N PRO A 119 -51.82 69.07 -1.66
CA PRO A 119 -50.65 68.53 -0.96
C PRO A 119 -50.72 67.01 -0.76
N ILE A 120 -51.93 66.43 -0.70
CA ILE A 120 -52.13 64.98 -0.62
C ILE A 120 -51.63 64.27 -1.89
N GLY A 121 -51.85 64.88 -3.07
CA GLY A 121 -51.39 64.32 -4.33
C GLY A 121 -49.86 64.27 -4.38
N ALA A 122 -49.18 65.37 -4.01
CA ALA A 122 -47.72 65.41 -3.97
C ALA A 122 -47.15 64.32 -3.05
N LEU A 123 -47.73 64.14 -1.85
CA LEU A 123 -47.34 63.09 -0.90
C LEU A 123 -47.50 61.67 -1.47
N ILE A 124 -48.60 61.40 -2.20
CA ILE A 124 -48.79 60.10 -2.86
C ILE A 124 -47.72 59.88 -3.93
N GLY A 125 -47.38 60.90 -4.71
CA GLY A 125 -46.32 60.83 -5.73
C GLY A 125 -44.95 60.51 -5.13
N ASP A 126 -44.58 61.18 -4.03
CA ASP A 126 -43.33 60.92 -3.30
C ASP A 126 -43.29 59.50 -2.74
N LEU A 127 -44.41 59.01 -2.19
CA LEU A 127 -44.53 57.65 -1.68
C LEU A 127 -44.37 56.61 -2.79
N ILE A 128 -45.05 56.78 -3.93
CA ILE A 128 -44.91 55.90 -5.10
C ILE A 128 -43.46 55.90 -5.61
N ASN A 129 -42.81 57.07 -5.71
CA ASN A 129 -41.42 57.17 -6.13
C ASN A 129 -40.47 56.44 -5.16
N SER A 130 -40.72 56.54 -3.85
CA SER A 130 -39.96 55.79 -2.84
C SER A 130 -40.12 54.27 -3.02
N LEU A 131 -41.34 53.79 -3.24
CA LEU A 131 -41.60 52.36 -3.47
C LEU A 131 -40.92 51.87 -4.76
N ILE A 132 -40.95 52.66 -5.84
CA ILE A 132 -40.25 52.35 -7.09
C ILE A 132 -38.73 52.28 -6.89
N ASN A 133 -38.16 53.17 -6.09
CA ASN A 133 -36.73 53.13 -5.77
C ASN A 133 -36.36 51.86 -4.99
N ASN A 134 -37.16 51.47 -3.99
CA ASN A 134 -36.96 50.21 -3.26
C ASN A 134 -37.02 48.99 -4.19
N ILE A 135 -37.97 48.96 -5.13
CA ILE A 135 -38.04 47.89 -6.15
C ILE A 135 -36.75 47.84 -6.97
N ARG A 136 -36.26 48.98 -7.46
CA ARG A 136 -35.00 49.04 -8.23
C ARG A 136 -33.80 48.54 -7.44
N GLU A 137 -33.70 48.89 -6.16
CA GLU A 137 -32.63 48.40 -5.28
C GLU A 137 -32.69 46.87 -5.11
N LEU A 138 -33.88 46.32 -4.90
CA LEU A 138 -34.08 44.86 -4.82
C LEU A 138 -33.76 44.17 -6.16
N GLU A 139 -34.14 44.75 -7.30
CA GLU A 139 -33.80 44.22 -8.62
C GLU A 139 -32.28 44.18 -8.86
N ILE A 140 -31.57 45.25 -8.50
CA ILE A 140 -30.10 45.30 -8.56
C ILE A 140 -29.50 44.22 -7.66
N ARG A 141 -30.02 44.06 -6.43
CA ARG A 141 -29.55 43.04 -5.49
C ARG A 141 -29.79 41.62 -6.00
N ILE A 142 -30.97 41.34 -6.57
CA ILE A 142 -31.26 40.07 -7.23
C ILE A 142 -30.29 39.82 -8.38
N GLY A 143 -30.04 40.81 -9.22
CA GLY A 143 -29.08 40.72 -10.33
C GLY A 143 -27.68 40.33 -9.86
N TYR A 144 -27.21 40.94 -8.77
CA TYR A 144 -25.94 40.58 -8.12
C TYR A 144 -25.93 39.14 -7.62
N LEU A 145 -26.95 38.71 -6.86
CA LEU A 145 -27.03 37.36 -6.30
C LEU A 145 -27.12 36.28 -7.39
N VAL A 146 -27.84 36.53 -8.48
CA VAL A 146 -27.92 35.61 -9.62
C VAL A 146 -26.55 35.43 -10.27
N ASN A 147 -25.78 36.51 -10.42
CA ASN A 147 -24.42 36.43 -10.95
C ASN A 147 -23.49 35.62 -10.02
N GLU A 148 -23.54 35.87 -8.71
CA GLU A 148 -22.79 35.08 -7.71
C GLU A 148 -23.17 33.59 -7.73
N LEU A 149 -24.48 33.29 -7.85
CA LEU A 149 -24.98 31.92 -7.96
C LEU A 149 -24.45 31.22 -9.21
N ASN A 150 -24.41 31.90 -10.35
CA ASN A 150 -23.85 31.36 -11.59
C ASN A 150 -22.36 31.06 -11.45
N GLN A 151 -21.58 31.96 -10.84
CA GLN A 151 -20.15 31.75 -10.58
C GLN A 151 -19.92 30.55 -9.65
N LYS A 152 -20.67 30.44 -8.55
CA LYS A 152 -20.58 29.29 -7.64
C LYS A 152 -21.01 27.98 -8.30
N SER A 153 -22.05 28.00 -9.15
CA SER A 153 -22.47 26.81 -9.89
C SER A 153 -21.38 26.32 -10.85
N GLN A 154 -20.62 27.22 -11.49
CA GLN A 154 -19.49 26.83 -12.33
C GLN A 154 -18.35 26.24 -11.50
N ALA A 155 -18.02 26.85 -10.35
CA ALA A 155 -17.02 26.33 -9.43
C ALA A 155 -17.41 24.95 -8.88
N LEU A 156 -18.69 24.74 -8.52
CA LEU A 156 -19.22 23.47 -8.03
C LEU A 156 -18.94 22.33 -9.01
N ASN A 157 -19.16 22.54 -10.31
CA ASN A 157 -18.87 21.54 -11.34
C ASN A 157 -17.38 21.18 -11.35
N GLN A 158 -16.47 22.15 -11.20
CA GLN A 158 -15.03 21.88 -11.13
C GLN A 158 -14.66 21.07 -9.88
N PHE A 159 -15.28 21.38 -8.73
CA PHE A 159 -15.08 20.60 -7.51
C PHE A 159 -15.60 19.16 -7.64
N GLN A 160 -16.74 18.95 -8.30
CA GLN A 160 -17.25 17.61 -8.58
C GLN A 160 -16.28 16.78 -9.44
N TYR A 161 -15.70 17.37 -10.49
CA TYR A 161 -14.67 16.70 -11.29
C TYR A 161 -13.44 16.32 -10.44
N LYS A 162 -12.95 17.24 -9.60
CA LYS A 162 -11.82 16.96 -8.70
C LYS A 162 -12.15 15.85 -7.69
N ARG A 163 -13.38 15.82 -7.17
CA ARG A 163 -13.83 14.75 -6.28
C ARG A 163 -13.76 13.38 -6.95
N GLU A 164 -14.29 13.28 -8.17
CA GLU A 164 -14.24 12.04 -8.95
C GLU A 164 -12.79 11.64 -9.29
N GLU A 165 -11.93 12.60 -9.57
CA GLU A 165 -10.51 12.36 -9.78
C GLU A 165 -9.84 11.79 -8.52
N MET A 166 -10.07 12.39 -7.35
CA MET A 166 -9.57 11.90 -6.07
C MET A 166 -10.06 10.49 -5.75
N ASP A 167 -11.33 10.16 -6.02
CA ASP A 167 -11.87 8.81 -5.85
C ASP A 167 -11.14 7.78 -6.72
N ARG A 168 -10.82 8.15 -7.97
CA ARG A 168 -10.04 7.29 -8.87
C ARG A 168 -8.61 7.11 -8.37
N VAL A 169 -7.97 8.15 -7.86
CA VAL A 169 -6.60 8.07 -7.33
C VAL A 169 -6.57 7.21 -6.07
N LEU A 170 -7.50 7.41 -5.12
CA LEU A 170 -7.62 6.54 -3.93
C LEU A 170 -7.78 5.07 -4.31
N SER A 171 -8.65 4.77 -5.28
CA SER A 171 -8.84 3.40 -5.77
C SER A 171 -7.53 2.80 -6.32
N LYS A 172 -6.73 3.60 -7.04
CA LYS A 172 -5.41 3.14 -7.55
C LYS A 172 -4.43 2.87 -6.41
N VAL A 173 -4.39 3.73 -5.40
CA VAL A 173 -3.52 3.57 -4.23
C VAL A 173 -3.91 2.33 -3.42
N ASP A 174 -5.21 2.03 -3.31
CA ASP A 174 -5.70 0.81 -2.68
C ASP A 174 -5.32 -0.45 -3.47
N HIS A 175 -5.37 -0.40 -4.81
CA HIS A 175 -4.87 -1.50 -5.65
C HIS A 175 -3.37 -1.72 -5.46
N ILE A 176 -2.56 -0.66 -5.47
CA ILE A 176 -1.12 -0.73 -5.23
C ILE A 176 -0.84 -1.33 -3.84
N LYS A 177 -1.61 -0.95 -2.82
CA LYS A 177 -1.48 -1.51 -1.47
C LYS A 177 -1.62 -3.03 -1.48
N ASN A 178 -2.66 -3.55 -2.12
CA ASN A 178 -2.91 -4.99 -2.18
C ASN A 178 -1.78 -5.72 -2.92
N ASP A 179 -1.31 -5.18 -4.04
CA ASP A 179 -0.20 -5.75 -4.81
C ASP A 179 1.11 -5.79 -3.98
N LEU A 180 1.38 -4.74 -3.21
CA LEU A 180 2.56 -4.68 -2.32
C LEU A 180 2.45 -5.68 -1.17
N GLU A 181 1.26 -5.85 -0.58
CA GLU A 181 1.02 -6.85 0.47
C GLU A 181 1.17 -8.29 -0.04
N GLU A 182 0.70 -8.60 -1.25
CA GLU A 182 0.89 -9.90 -1.88
C GLU A 182 2.38 -10.19 -2.13
N LYS A 183 3.11 -9.22 -2.69
CA LYS A 183 4.58 -9.34 -2.87
C LYS A 183 5.29 -9.59 -1.55
N ARG A 184 4.87 -8.91 -0.47
CA ARG A 184 5.48 -9.07 0.87
C ARG A 184 5.29 -10.49 1.35
N TYR A 185 4.07 -11.01 1.24
CA TYR A 185 3.73 -12.36 1.64
C TYR A 185 4.54 -13.43 0.89
N VAL A 186 4.69 -13.29 -0.42
CA VAL A 186 5.50 -14.21 -1.24
C VAL A 186 6.96 -14.20 -0.79
N LEU A 187 7.52 -13.01 -0.57
CA LEU A 187 8.91 -12.85 -0.17
C LEU A 187 9.18 -13.40 1.25
N GLU A 188 8.26 -13.18 2.20
CA GLU A 188 8.35 -13.76 3.56
C GLU A 188 8.32 -15.29 3.54
N LYS A 189 7.48 -15.89 2.69
CA LYS A 189 7.46 -17.34 2.48
C LYS A 189 8.78 -17.85 1.90
N GLN A 190 9.32 -17.15 0.92
CA GLN A 190 10.60 -17.51 0.30
C GLN A 190 11.75 -17.44 1.31
N LEU A 191 11.82 -16.37 2.10
CA LEU A 191 12.82 -16.19 3.14
C LEU A 191 12.75 -17.31 4.19
N ASN A 192 11.54 -17.69 4.61
CA ASN A 192 11.33 -18.82 5.53
C ASN A 192 11.78 -20.15 4.92
N TRP A 193 11.42 -20.41 3.66
CA TRP A 193 11.85 -21.62 2.96
C TRP A 193 13.38 -21.71 2.84
N LEU A 194 14.04 -20.62 2.44
CA LEU A 194 15.50 -20.53 2.36
C LEU A 194 16.16 -20.76 3.72
N GLY A 195 15.61 -20.18 4.80
CA GLY A 195 16.12 -20.38 6.17
C GLY A 195 16.04 -21.85 6.61
N ILE A 196 14.96 -22.55 6.27
CA ILE A 196 14.80 -23.99 6.54
C ILE A 196 15.81 -24.81 5.73
N GLN A 197 15.99 -24.54 4.44
CA GLN A 197 16.96 -25.27 3.60
C GLN A 197 18.39 -25.07 4.10
N LYS A 198 18.76 -23.81 4.39
CA LYS A 198 20.08 -23.49 4.96
C LYS A 198 20.36 -24.24 6.24
N THR A 199 19.40 -24.31 7.15
CA THR A 199 19.55 -25.06 8.41
C THR A 199 19.73 -26.56 8.14
N LYS A 200 19.03 -27.12 7.16
CA LYS A 200 19.19 -28.54 6.77
C LYS A 200 20.58 -28.80 6.19
N ASP A 201 21.06 -27.94 5.32
CA ASP A 201 22.38 -28.08 4.70
C ASP A 201 23.51 -27.87 5.72
N GLU A 202 23.38 -26.91 6.64
CA GLU A 202 24.33 -26.72 7.76
C GLU A 202 24.39 -27.96 8.66
N ASN A 203 23.25 -28.57 8.98
CA ASN A 203 23.18 -29.81 9.75
C ASN A 203 23.83 -31.00 9.00
N LEU A 204 23.55 -31.14 7.70
CA LEU A 204 24.18 -32.17 6.87
C LEU A 204 25.69 -31.99 6.84
N LYS A 205 26.18 -30.77 6.63
CA LYS A 205 27.60 -30.45 6.63
C LYS A 205 28.26 -30.84 7.95
N LEU A 206 27.67 -30.48 9.08
CA LEU A 206 28.18 -30.84 10.40
C LEU A 206 28.26 -32.36 10.60
N GLN A 207 27.24 -33.09 10.15
CA GLN A 207 27.21 -34.56 10.22
C GLN A 207 28.32 -35.20 9.35
N LEU A 208 28.56 -34.64 8.16
CA LEU A 208 29.64 -35.08 7.27
C LEU A 208 31.02 -34.76 7.85
N GLU A 209 31.23 -33.59 8.46
CA GLU A 209 32.49 -33.21 9.11
C GLU A 209 32.81 -34.12 10.31
N LEU A 210 31.78 -34.52 11.08
CA LEU A 210 31.93 -35.49 12.16
C LEU A 210 32.33 -36.87 11.60
N LEU A 211 31.69 -37.31 10.52
CA LEU A 211 31.99 -38.59 9.88
C LEU A 211 33.39 -38.59 9.23
N LYS A 212 33.81 -37.47 8.63
CA LYS A 212 35.16 -37.24 8.12
C LYS A 212 36.20 -37.44 9.22
N SER A 213 35.95 -36.83 10.39
CA SER A 213 36.86 -36.93 11.54
C SER A 213 36.99 -38.37 12.03
N GLN A 214 35.88 -39.12 12.09
CA GLN A 214 35.90 -40.56 12.41
C GLN A 214 36.70 -41.38 11.38
N CYS A 215 36.51 -41.08 10.08
CA CYS A 215 37.23 -41.74 9.00
C CYS A 215 38.74 -41.47 9.06
N GLN A 216 39.15 -40.22 9.31
CA GLN A 216 40.55 -39.83 9.41
C GLN A 216 41.25 -40.49 10.60
N LEU A 217 40.59 -40.58 11.75
CA LEU A 217 41.14 -41.27 12.92
C LEU A 217 41.44 -42.75 12.62
N LEU A 218 40.53 -43.43 11.91
CA LEU A 218 40.76 -44.82 11.49
C LEU A 218 41.91 -44.95 10.49
N ILE A 219 42.02 -44.03 9.53
CA ILE A 219 43.14 -43.98 8.57
C ILE A 219 44.47 -43.82 9.33
N ASP A 220 44.52 -42.89 10.28
CA ASP A 220 45.72 -42.60 11.07
C ASP A 220 46.12 -43.79 11.97
N ASP A 221 45.15 -44.41 12.66
CA ASP A 221 45.38 -45.60 13.48
C ASP A 221 45.90 -46.77 12.64
N THR A 222 45.34 -46.97 11.44
CA THR A 222 45.79 -48.00 10.49
C THR A 222 47.21 -47.73 10.01
N ASN A 223 47.53 -46.47 9.70
CA ASN A 223 48.86 -46.05 9.24
C ASN A 223 49.92 -46.22 10.34
N GLN A 224 49.57 -45.97 11.61
CA GLN A 224 50.45 -46.19 12.77
C GLN A 224 50.71 -47.67 13.10
N GLY A 225 50.08 -48.59 12.36
CA GLY A 225 50.26 -50.03 12.59
C GLY A 225 49.59 -50.51 13.88
N LYS A 226 48.64 -49.74 14.44
CA LYS A 226 47.75 -50.28 15.44
C LYS A 226 46.94 -51.38 14.76
N GLU A 227 46.96 -52.58 15.31
CA GLU A 227 46.16 -53.66 14.76
C GLU A 227 44.70 -53.25 14.80
N LEU A 228 44.13 -53.00 13.62
CA LEU A 228 42.70 -53.06 13.42
C LEU A 228 42.29 -54.52 13.63
N LEU A 229 42.11 -54.90 14.90
CA LEU A 229 41.38 -56.12 15.26
C LEU A 229 39.94 -56.00 14.72
N ASP A 230 39.09 -56.99 14.97
CA ASP A 230 37.68 -56.98 14.53
C ASP A 230 36.93 -55.65 14.83
N VAL A 231 37.35 -54.94 15.88
CA VAL A 231 36.90 -53.58 16.23
C VAL A 231 37.05 -52.60 15.06
N GLY A 232 38.20 -52.60 14.39
CA GLY A 232 38.48 -51.69 13.27
C GLY A 232 37.59 -51.95 12.06
N ILE A 233 37.41 -53.22 11.69
CA ILE A 233 36.53 -53.61 10.58
C ILE A 233 35.08 -53.20 10.86
N ASN A 234 34.60 -53.43 12.08
CA ASN A 234 33.25 -53.01 12.50
C ASN A 234 33.09 -51.49 12.41
N LEU A 235 34.09 -50.70 12.82
CA LEU A 235 34.04 -49.24 12.71
C LEU A 235 33.99 -48.76 11.25
N VAL A 236 34.69 -49.42 10.32
CA VAL A 236 34.58 -49.09 8.89
C VAL A 236 33.16 -49.34 8.37
N LEU A 237 32.54 -50.46 8.76
CA LEU A 237 31.15 -50.78 8.39
C LEU A 237 30.16 -49.77 9.02
N GLU A 238 30.38 -49.37 10.27
CA GLU A 238 29.56 -48.34 10.92
C GLU A 238 29.65 -46.99 10.21
N ILE A 239 30.85 -46.58 9.77
CA ILE A 239 31.02 -45.34 9.00
C ILE A 239 30.28 -45.43 7.66
N GLU A 240 30.39 -46.55 6.96
CA GLU A 240 29.68 -46.78 5.71
C GLU A 240 28.16 -46.71 5.89
N GLU A 241 27.61 -47.36 6.92
CA GLU A 241 26.17 -47.35 7.20
C GLU A 241 25.69 -45.95 7.61
N LYS A 242 26.46 -45.21 8.40
CA LYS A 242 26.17 -43.79 8.71
C LYS A 242 26.16 -42.95 7.43
N LEU A 243 27.14 -43.15 6.53
CA LEU A 243 27.19 -42.42 5.25
C LEU A 243 25.96 -42.70 4.39
N LYS A 244 25.58 -43.98 4.23
CA LYS A 244 24.37 -44.39 3.50
C LYS A 244 23.10 -43.79 4.12
N SER A 245 22.99 -43.82 5.45
CA SER A 245 21.85 -43.24 6.16
C SER A 245 21.75 -41.74 5.93
N LEU A 246 22.88 -41.01 5.99
CA LEU A 246 22.91 -39.56 5.78
C LEU A 246 22.52 -39.16 4.36
N PHE A 247 23.01 -39.88 3.35
CA PHE A 247 22.65 -39.62 1.96
C PHE A 247 21.16 -39.91 1.74
N SER A 248 20.67 -41.04 2.26
CA SER A 248 19.27 -41.44 2.14
C SER A 248 18.33 -40.47 2.84
N SER A 249 18.65 -40.02 4.06
CA SER A 249 17.80 -39.09 4.83
C SER A 249 17.72 -37.70 4.21
N ASN A 250 18.68 -37.34 3.36
CA ASN A 250 18.75 -36.03 2.69
C ASN A 250 18.41 -36.12 1.19
N ASN A 251 17.89 -37.26 0.71
CA ASN A 251 17.56 -37.49 -0.70
C ASN A 251 18.74 -37.24 -1.66
N ILE A 252 19.95 -37.60 -1.24
CA ILE A 252 21.17 -37.45 -2.04
C ILE A 252 21.51 -38.82 -2.63
N PRO A 253 21.70 -38.95 -3.96
CA PRO A 253 22.15 -40.19 -4.55
C PRO A 253 23.60 -40.48 -4.12
N LEU A 254 23.82 -41.68 -3.57
CA LEU A 254 25.14 -42.19 -3.24
C LEU A 254 25.61 -43.15 -4.34
N TYR A 255 26.53 -42.69 -5.19
CA TYR A 255 27.10 -43.53 -6.23
C TYR A 255 28.35 -44.26 -5.71
N LEU A 256 28.16 -45.54 -5.35
CA LEU A 256 29.17 -46.58 -5.07
C LEU A 256 30.23 -46.24 -4.00
N ILE A 257 29.96 -46.67 -2.76
CA ILE A 257 31.01 -47.16 -1.84
C ILE A 257 31.44 -48.55 -2.33
#